data_AF-A0A3N5MQC0-F1
#
_entry.id   AF-A0A3N5MQC0-F1
#
_cell.length_a   1.000
_cell.length_b   1.000
_cell.length_c   1.000
_cell.angle_alpha   90.00
_cell.angle_beta   90.00
_cell.angle_gamma   90.00
#
_symmetry.space_group_name_H-M   'P 1'
#
loop_
_entity.id
_entity.type
_entity.pdbx_description
1 polymer ?
#
loop_
_entity_poly.entity_id
_entity_poly.type
_entity_poly.pdbx_seq_one_letter_code
_entity_poly.pdbx_strand_id
1 'polypeptide(L)'
;MAGASLYCTRCLSLLSFPADAHYQEAVCPSCAANLEFWLLPALFRPQTAEIRTRPAAPGEAGCFNHPGRQATIECEGCGRFLCALCDMEARGRHLCPLCFDKKRVEGNLSQLPDRITRYDRIALAVTLLPMLFCCGPSLVTVPVALFIVIKYWTAPGSERPSVRRTMVFSLVLGVMQILFLVLWMYVVFTPPNYRNTMGV
;
A
#
# COMPACT_ATOMS: atom_id res chain seq x y z
N MET A 1 -16.75 14.82 16.89
CA MET A 1 -16.48 13.97 15.71
C MET A 1 -17.54 14.33 14.69
N ALA A 2 -17.15 14.77 13.49
CA ALA A 2 -18.14 15.22 12.49
C ALA A 2 -18.85 13.99 11.91
N GLY A 3 -20.17 13.89 12.13
CA GLY A 3 -20.99 12.87 11.47
C GLY A 3 -21.08 13.14 9.97
N ALA A 4 -21.27 12.09 9.17
CA ALA A 4 -21.50 12.22 7.74
C ALA A 4 -23.01 12.21 7.44
N SER A 5 -23.46 13.14 6.60
CA SER A 5 -24.82 13.14 6.07
C SER A 5 -24.86 12.47 4.71
N LEU A 6 -25.63 11.40 4.56
CA LEU A 6 -25.86 10.72 3.28
C LEU A 6 -27.35 10.70 2.95
N TYR A 7 -27.66 10.60 1.67
CA TYR A 7 -29.04 10.52 1.20
C TYR A 7 -29.50 9.07 1.10
N CYS A 8 -30.76 8.81 1.44
CA CYS A 8 -31.42 7.54 1.15
C CYS A 8 -31.51 7.34 -0.37
N THR A 9 -31.05 6.19 -0.88
CA THR A 9 -31.11 5.86 -2.31
C THR A 9 -32.54 5.72 -2.85
N ARG A 10 -33.53 5.50 -1.97
CA ARG A 10 -34.93 5.30 -2.36
C ARG A 10 -35.78 6.56 -2.29
N CYS A 11 -35.63 7.37 -1.23
CA CYS A 11 -36.49 8.53 -0.99
C CYS A 11 -35.73 9.85 -0.88
N LEU A 12 -34.40 9.84 -1.01
CA LEU A 12 -33.53 11.02 -0.93
C LEU A 12 -33.67 11.81 0.39
N SER A 13 -34.21 11.19 1.45
CA SER A 13 -34.17 11.77 2.79
C SER A 13 -32.73 11.82 3.31
N LEU A 14 -32.43 12.81 4.14
CA LEU A 14 -31.12 12.97 4.75
C LEU A 14 -30.99 12.04 5.96
N LEU A 15 -29.96 11.19 5.98
CA LEU A 15 -29.59 10.35 7.12
C LEU A 15 -28.25 10.81 7.70
N SER A 16 -28.14 10.81 9.03
CA SER A 16 -26.91 11.15 9.75
C SER A 16 -26.28 9.88 10.31
N PHE A 17 -24.99 9.67 10.01
CA PHE A 17 -24.24 8.49 10.44
C PHE A 17 -23.12 8.87 11.41
N PRO A 18 -22.92 8.10 12.50
CA PRO A 18 -21.78 8.28 13.40
C PRO A 18 -20.48 7.89 12.68
N ALA A 19 -19.36 8.49 13.08
CA ALA A 19 -18.08 8.43 12.35
C ALA A 19 -17.30 7.11 12.53
N ASP A 20 -17.89 6.14 13.22
CA ASP A 20 -17.11 5.16 13.99
C ASP A 20 -17.14 3.75 13.36
N ALA A 21 -17.92 3.56 12.29
CA ALA A 21 -18.15 2.26 11.67
C ALA A 21 -17.85 2.26 10.16
N HIS A 22 -17.10 1.25 9.71
CA HIS A 22 -16.82 1.00 8.29
C HIS A 22 -18.01 0.39 7.54
N TYR A 23 -18.90 -0.29 8.27
CA TYR A 23 -20.09 -0.92 7.76
C TYR A 23 -21.26 -0.54 8.66
N GLN A 24 -22.38 -0.15 8.07
CA GLN A 24 -23.55 0.27 8.83
C GLN A 24 -24.83 -0.15 8.13
N GLU A 25 -25.68 -0.82 8.88
CA GLU A 25 -27.07 -1.12 8.50
C GLU A 25 -27.96 -0.07 9.14
N ALA A 26 -28.81 0.57 8.33
CA ALA A 26 -29.75 1.56 8.81
C ALA A 26 -31.10 1.39 8.11
N VAL A 27 -32.17 1.57 8.88
CA VAL A 27 -33.53 1.64 8.34
C VAL A 27 -33.86 3.10 8.11
N CYS A 28 -34.29 3.45 6.89
CA CYS A 28 -34.68 4.82 6.60
C CYS A 28 -35.95 5.19 7.38
N PRO A 29 -35.95 6.27 8.19
CA PRO A 29 -37.12 6.67 8.96
C PRO A 29 -38.28 7.18 8.08
N SER A 30 -37.99 7.60 6.85
CA SER A 30 -39.00 8.17 5.94
C SER A 30 -39.67 7.13 5.05
N CYS A 31 -38.96 6.06 4.65
CA CYS A 31 -39.47 5.09 3.67
C CYS A 31 -39.34 3.63 4.10
N ALA A 32 -38.86 3.38 5.33
CA ALA A 32 -38.64 2.05 5.91
C ALA A 32 -37.78 1.11 5.06
N ALA A 33 -36.97 1.65 4.13
CA ALA A 33 -36.02 0.85 3.37
C ALA A 33 -34.84 0.43 4.26
N ASN A 34 -34.46 -0.84 4.18
CA ASN A 34 -33.20 -1.34 4.74
C ASN A 34 -32.06 -0.89 3.82
N LEU A 35 -31.08 -0.21 4.39
CA LEU A 35 -29.93 0.33 3.68
C LEU A 35 -28.64 -0.22 4.29
N GLU A 36 -27.73 -0.63 3.43
CA GLU A 36 -26.39 -1.08 3.79
C GLU A 36 -25.38 -0.07 3.26
N PHE A 37 -24.55 0.47 4.14
CA PHE A 37 -23.51 1.45 3.80
C PHE A 37 -22.12 0.91 4.11
N TRP A 38 -21.22 1.03 3.13
CA TRP A 38 -19.79 0.82 3.30
C TRP A 38 -19.10 2.19 3.34
N LEU A 39 -18.81 2.66 4.55
CA LEU A 39 -18.28 3.99 4.79
C LEU A 39 -16.75 3.96 4.72
N LEU A 40 -16.19 4.72 3.77
CA LEU A 40 -14.74 4.89 3.66
C LEU A 40 -14.29 5.97 4.67
N PRO A 41 -13.16 5.79 5.37
CA PRO A 41 -12.62 6.79 6.30
C PRO A 41 -12.40 8.17 5.67
N ALA A 42 -12.19 8.20 4.36
CA ALA A 42 -12.04 9.44 3.60
C ALA A 42 -13.28 10.35 3.68
N LEU A 43 -14.48 9.79 3.91
CA LEU A 43 -15.73 10.54 4.04
C LEU A 43 -15.72 11.48 5.25
N PHE A 44 -15.06 11.09 6.34
CA PHE A 44 -14.99 11.87 7.58
C PHE A 44 -13.76 12.78 7.66
N ARG A 45 -12.87 12.70 6.67
CA ARG A 45 -11.69 13.56 6.61
C ARG A 45 -12.12 14.96 6.19
N PRO A 46 -11.72 16.04 6.90
CA PRO A 46 -11.99 17.39 6.44
C PRO A 46 -11.37 17.59 5.05
N GLN A 47 -12.17 18.07 4.10
CA GLN A 47 -11.69 18.36 2.76
C GLN A 47 -10.57 19.40 2.84
N THR A 48 -9.34 18.95 2.57
CA THR A 48 -8.17 19.80 2.59
C THR A 48 -7.94 20.27 1.16
N ALA A 49 -8.43 21.48 0.86
CA ALA A 49 -8.31 22.20 -0.42
C ALA A 49 -8.93 21.52 -1.66
N GLU A 50 -10.00 22.12 -2.20
CA GLU A 50 -10.38 21.90 -3.60
C GLU A 50 -9.23 22.35 -4.50
N ILE A 51 -8.77 21.47 -5.40
CA ILE A 51 -8.02 21.90 -6.58
C ILE A 51 -9.01 22.68 -7.46
N ARG A 52 -9.06 24.00 -7.28
CA ARG A 52 -9.98 24.86 -8.01
C ARG A 52 -9.44 25.13 -9.41
N THR A 53 -10.05 24.52 -10.41
CA THR A 53 -9.92 24.98 -11.79
C THR A 53 -10.78 26.21 -12.00
N ARG A 54 -10.18 27.30 -12.47
CA ARG A 54 -10.89 28.53 -12.82
C ARG A 54 -11.77 28.31 -14.07
N PRO A 55 -12.96 28.93 -14.18
CA PRO A 55 -13.73 28.95 -15.42
C PRO A 55 -12.98 29.70 -16.53
N ALA A 56 -13.11 29.25 -17.79
CA ALA A 56 -12.54 29.99 -18.91
C ALA A 56 -13.36 31.27 -19.16
N ALA A 57 -12.69 32.43 -19.16
CA ALA A 57 -13.32 33.68 -19.56
C ALA A 57 -13.42 33.80 -21.10
N PRO A 58 -14.27 34.69 -21.64
CA PRO A 58 -14.32 34.95 -23.08
C PRO A 58 -12.94 35.36 -23.62
N GLY A 59 -12.43 34.62 -24.63
CA GLY A 59 -11.11 34.85 -25.21
C GLY A 59 -9.97 34.08 -24.55
N GLU A 60 -10.20 33.37 -23.44
CA GLU A 60 -9.22 32.46 -22.85
C GLU A 60 -9.31 31.06 -23.46
N ALA A 61 -8.19 30.35 -23.49
CA ALA A 61 -8.16 28.96 -23.94
C ALA A 61 -8.87 28.06 -22.91
N GLY A 62 -9.78 27.21 -23.38
CA GLY A 62 -10.46 26.20 -22.57
C GLY A 62 -9.74 24.85 -22.57
N CYS A 63 -9.95 24.05 -21.54
CA CYS A 63 -9.46 22.67 -21.49
C CYS A 63 -10.18 21.80 -22.53
N PHE A 64 -9.41 20.99 -23.25
CA PHE A 64 -9.94 20.06 -24.27
C PHE A 64 -10.97 19.08 -23.68
N ASN A 65 -10.75 18.57 -22.48
CA ASN A 65 -11.67 17.63 -21.82
C ASN A 65 -12.86 18.32 -21.12
N HIS A 66 -12.68 19.59 -20.75
CA HIS A 66 -13.66 20.37 -19.99
C HIS A 66 -13.72 21.80 -20.53
N PRO A 67 -14.55 22.05 -21.56
CA PRO A 67 -14.58 23.33 -22.26
C PRO A 67 -14.86 24.54 -21.36
N GLY A 68 -15.63 24.35 -20.28
CA GLY A 68 -15.96 25.41 -19.32
C GLY A 68 -14.84 25.77 -18.34
N ARG A 69 -13.67 25.12 -18.41
CA ARG A 69 -12.54 25.34 -17.48
C ARG A 69 -11.36 25.94 -18.23
N GLN A 70 -10.72 26.92 -17.62
CA GLN A 70 -9.53 27.58 -18.15
C GLN A 70 -8.40 26.56 -18.31
N ALA A 71 -7.78 26.57 -19.48
CA ALA A 71 -6.54 25.85 -19.70
C ALA A 71 -5.38 26.57 -19.02
N THR A 72 -4.60 25.82 -18.26
CA THR A 72 -3.42 26.32 -17.55
C THR A 72 -2.13 25.84 -18.20
N ILE A 73 -2.17 24.73 -18.94
CA ILE A 73 -1.00 24.12 -19.58
C ILE A 73 -1.37 23.38 -20.86
N GLU A 74 -0.38 23.11 -21.70
CA GLU A 74 -0.51 22.28 -22.90
C GLU A 74 0.08 20.90 -22.68
N CYS A 75 -0.53 19.88 -23.28
CA CYS A 75 -0.04 18.51 -23.22
C CYS A 75 1.21 18.36 -24.09
N GLU A 76 2.34 18.00 -23.51
CA GLU A 76 3.59 17.72 -24.24
C GLU A 76 3.53 16.46 -25.13
N GLY A 77 2.46 15.66 -25.01
CA GLY A 77 2.24 14.47 -25.84
C GLY A 77 1.47 14.73 -27.13
N CYS A 78 0.50 15.65 -27.12
CA CYS A 78 -0.40 15.87 -28.24
C CYS A 78 -0.78 17.34 -28.50
N GLY A 79 -0.22 18.28 -27.75
CA GLY A 79 -0.45 19.72 -27.90
C GLY A 79 -1.82 20.21 -27.42
N ARG A 80 -2.67 19.36 -26.83
CA ARG A 80 -3.99 19.77 -26.34
C ARG A 80 -3.90 20.60 -25.06
N PHE A 81 -4.74 21.63 -24.95
CA PHE A 81 -4.89 22.45 -23.75
C PHE A 81 -5.55 21.69 -22.59
N LEU A 82 -4.99 21.80 -21.39
CA LEU A 82 -5.39 21.11 -20.16
C LEU A 82 -5.65 22.11 -19.04
N CYS A 83 -6.70 21.88 -18.26
CA CYS A 83 -6.88 22.54 -16.97
C CYS A 83 -6.06 21.83 -15.88
N ALA A 84 -5.88 22.50 -14.73
CA ALA A 84 -5.13 21.96 -13.59
C ALA A 84 -5.61 20.58 -13.08
N LEU A 85 -6.85 20.16 -13.39
CA LEU A 85 -7.36 18.84 -13.03
C LEU A 85 -7.09 17.76 -14.09
N CYS A 86 -6.85 18.14 -15.34
CA CYS A 86 -6.52 17.21 -16.42
C CYS A 86 -5.01 17.08 -16.65
N ASP A 87 -4.22 17.91 -15.99
CA ASP A 87 -2.77 17.86 -16.01
C ASP A 87 -2.28 16.72 -15.12
N MET A 88 -1.68 15.70 -15.74
CA MET A 88 -0.90 14.71 -15.00
C MET A 88 0.58 14.94 -15.28
N GLU A 89 1.28 15.27 -14.20
CA GLU A 89 2.72 15.37 -14.21
C GLU A 89 3.36 13.98 -14.11
N ALA A 90 4.15 13.62 -15.12
CA ALA A 90 4.91 12.37 -15.14
C ALA A 90 6.36 12.65 -15.58
N ARG A 91 7.32 12.48 -14.64
CA ARG A 91 8.74 12.81 -14.85
C ARG A 91 8.97 14.25 -15.32
N GLY A 92 8.27 15.20 -14.71
CA GLY A 92 8.34 16.63 -15.06
C GLY A 92 7.77 16.97 -16.43
N ARG A 93 6.97 16.08 -17.02
CA ARG A 93 6.21 16.34 -18.25
C ARG A 93 4.73 16.41 -17.95
N HIS A 94 4.05 17.35 -18.59
CA HIS A 94 2.61 17.55 -18.45
C HIS A 94 1.86 16.80 -19.55
N LEU A 95 1.07 15.80 -19.15
CA LEU A 95 0.38 14.89 -20.07
C LEU A 95 -1.13 14.86 -19.82
N CYS A 96 -1.90 14.71 -20.90
CA CYS A 96 -3.34 14.48 -20.82
C CYS A 96 -3.66 13.00 -20.51
N PRO A 97 -4.87 12.67 -20.01
CA PRO A 97 -5.28 11.30 -19.67
C PRO A 97 -4.99 10.28 -20.76
N LEU A 98 -5.37 10.61 -21.98
CA LEU A 98 -5.18 9.75 -23.13
C LEU A 98 -3.70 9.51 -23.48
N CYS A 99 -2.86 10.54 -23.36
CA CYS A 99 -1.43 10.41 -23.63
C CYS A 99 -0.70 9.68 -22.51
N PHE A 100 -1.12 9.89 -21.27
CA PHE A 100 -0.59 9.18 -20.12
C PHE A 100 -0.87 7.68 -20.23
N ASP A 101 -2.12 7.29 -20.52
CA ASP A 101 -2.50 5.88 -20.66
C ASP A 101 -1.74 5.19 -21.80
N LYS A 102 -1.62 5.86 -22.96
CA LYS A 102 -0.83 5.32 -24.09
C LYS A 102 0.63 5.10 -23.70
N LYS A 103 1.28 6.11 -23.11
CA LYS A 103 2.69 6.00 -22.71
C LYS A 103 2.92 5.04 -21.55
N ARG A 104 1.91 4.80 -20.71
CA ARG A 104 1.91 3.77 -19.67
C ARG A 104 1.96 2.37 -20.29
N VAL A 105 1.07 2.10 -21.25
CA VAL A 105 1.00 0.81 -21.95
C VAL A 105 2.25 0.54 -22.79
N GLU A 106 2.76 1.57 -23.46
CA GLU A 106 3.99 1.48 -24.28
C GLU A 106 5.28 1.34 -23.44
N GLY A 107 5.19 1.36 -22.10
CA GLY A 107 6.35 1.23 -21.22
C GLY A 107 7.31 2.42 -21.25
N ASN A 108 7.01 3.49 -21.99
CA ASN A 108 7.82 4.71 -22.04
C ASN A 108 7.74 5.53 -20.73
N LEU A 109 6.78 5.24 -19.85
CA LEU A 109 6.73 5.69 -18.46
C LEU A 109 7.38 4.68 -17.49
N SER A 110 8.43 3.97 -17.94
CA SER A 110 9.17 2.83 -17.34
C SER A 110 9.58 2.88 -15.86
N GLN A 111 9.17 3.87 -15.08
CA GLN A 111 9.46 3.97 -13.64
C GLN A 111 8.22 4.15 -12.76
N LEU A 112 7.00 4.17 -13.30
CA LEU A 112 5.85 3.85 -12.45
C LEU A 112 5.85 2.33 -12.28
N PRO A 113 6.22 1.79 -11.11
CA PRO A 113 6.22 0.37 -10.91
C PRO A 113 4.75 -0.07 -10.88
N ASP A 114 4.26 -0.63 -11.99
CA ASP A 114 2.91 -1.19 -12.09
C ASP A 114 2.71 -2.33 -11.08
N ARG A 115 3.83 -2.90 -10.62
CA ARG A 115 3.92 -3.79 -9.47
C ARG A 115 5.07 -3.37 -8.57
N ILE A 116 4.79 -3.17 -7.29
CA ILE A 116 5.82 -3.05 -6.25
C ILE A 116 5.91 -4.42 -5.56
N THR A 117 7.07 -5.07 -5.66
CA THR A 117 7.31 -6.35 -4.99
C THR A 117 7.46 -6.15 -3.49
N ARG A 118 6.70 -6.92 -2.71
CA ARG A 118 6.67 -6.84 -1.25
C ARG A 118 7.73 -7.74 -0.62
N TYR A 119 8.96 -7.21 -0.56
CA TYR A 119 10.11 -7.91 0.03
C TYR A 119 9.90 -8.27 1.51
N ASP A 120 9.08 -7.51 2.25
CA ASP A 120 8.71 -7.80 3.64
C ASP A 120 7.99 -9.15 3.81
N ARG A 121 7.01 -9.42 2.93
CA ARG A 121 6.29 -10.71 2.95
C ARG A 121 7.17 -11.86 2.50
N ILE A 122 8.05 -11.63 1.53
CA ILE A 122 8.98 -12.66 1.05
C ILE A 122 9.95 -13.02 2.18
N ALA A 123 10.57 -12.03 2.85
CA ALA A 123 11.47 -12.27 3.97
C ALA A 123 10.78 -13.04 5.11
N LEU A 124 9.55 -12.65 5.48
CA LEU A 124 8.79 -13.32 6.53
C LEU A 124 8.40 -14.76 6.15
N ALA A 125 7.96 -14.99 4.91
CA ALA A 125 7.63 -16.33 4.42
C ALA A 125 8.85 -17.25 4.42
N VAL A 126 10.01 -16.76 3.96
CA VAL A 126 11.27 -17.53 3.94
C VAL A 126 11.74 -17.82 5.36
N THR A 127 11.54 -16.90 6.32
CA THR A 127 11.89 -17.11 7.74
C THR A 127 10.97 -18.12 8.43
N LEU A 128 9.68 -18.16 8.08
CA LEU A 128 8.71 -19.11 8.67
C LEU A 128 8.78 -20.50 8.06
N LEU A 129 9.21 -20.64 6.81
CA LEU A 129 9.31 -21.91 6.10
C LEU A 129 10.09 -23.01 6.87
N PRO A 130 11.27 -22.76 7.44
CA PRO A 130 12.00 -23.78 8.22
C PRO A 130 11.32 -24.16 9.54
N MET A 131 10.47 -23.29 10.08
CA MET A 131 9.70 -23.60 11.30
C MET A 131 8.58 -24.62 11.01
N LEU A 132 8.08 -24.65 9.78
CA LEU A 132 7.05 -25.61 9.35
C LEU A 132 7.65 -26.98 9.02
N PHE A 133 8.87 -27.02 8.49
CA PHE A 133 9.57 -28.24 8.10
C PHE A 133 10.73 -28.52 9.08
N CYS A 134 10.37 -29.11 10.22
CA CYS A 134 11.14 -29.30 11.46
C CYS A 134 12.67 -29.55 11.37
N CYS A 135 13.23 -30.08 10.28
CA CYS A 135 14.67 -30.40 10.21
C CYS A 135 15.36 -30.20 8.84
N GLY A 136 14.62 -29.96 7.75
CA GLY A 136 15.19 -30.08 6.38
C GLY A 136 15.81 -28.79 5.82
N PRO A 137 15.06 -27.69 5.71
CA PRO A 137 15.51 -26.52 4.94
C PRO A 137 16.16 -25.41 5.78
N SER A 138 16.29 -25.56 7.10
CA SER A 138 16.78 -24.50 8.01
C SER A 138 18.20 -24.01 7.69
N LEU A 139 19.07 -24.89 7.20
CA LEU A 139 20.46 -24.54 6.89
C LEU A 139 20.59 -23.54 5.72
N VAL A 140 19.67 -23.58 4.76
CA VAL A 140 19.73 -22.77 3.52
C VAL A 140 18.77 -21.58 3.59
N THR A 141 17.60 -21.74 4.20
CA THR A 141 16.55 -20.70 4.24
C THR A 141 16.94 -19.51 5.09
N VAL A 142 17.63 -19.74 6.20
CA VAL A 142 18.05 -18.69 7.16
C VAL A 142 19.07 -17.71 6.56
N PRO A 143 20.19 -18.14 5.94
CA PRO A 143 21.12 -17.19 5.29
C PRO A 143 20.48 -16.45 4.11
N VAL A 144 19.58 -17.10 3.36
CA VAL A 144 18.82 -16.46 2.26
C VAL A 144 17.88 -15.38 2.80
N ALA A 145 17.16 -15.63 3.90
CA ALA A 145 16.31 -14.64 4.54
C ALA A 145 17.13 -13.42 5.01
N LEU A 146 18.27 -13.66 5.66
CA LEU A 146 19.14 -12.60 6.17
C LEU A 146 19.73 -11.74 5.03
N PHE A 147 20.15 -12.39 3.94
CA PHE A 147 20.63 -11.70 2.74
C PHE A 147 19.57 -10.79 2.12
N ILE A 148 18.31 -11.26 2.03
CA ILE A 148 17.20 -10.47 1.50
C ILE A 148 16.94 -9.24 2.40
N VAL A 149 16.94 -9.40 3.72
CA VAL A 149 16.71 -8.28 4.65
C VAL A 149 17.81 -7.22 4.52
N ILE A 150 19.08 -7.62 4.48
CA ILE A 150 20.22 -6.69 4.37
C ILE A 150 20.20 -5.98 3.01
N LYS A 151 20.01 -6.73 1.92
CA LYS A 151 20.07 -6.17 0.55
C LYS A 151 18.89 -5.24 0.25
N TYR A 152 17.69 -5.57 0.73
CA TYR A 152 16.48 -4.83 0.41
C TYR A 152 16.03 -3.88 1.54
N TRP A 153 16.90 -3.58 2.50
CA TRP A 153 16.63 -2.62 3.58
C TRP A 153 16.40 -1.18 3.06
N THR A 154 17.06 -0.81 1.97
CA THR A 154 16.97 0.52 1.33
C THR A 154 16.09 0.55 0.09
N ALA A 155 15.49 -0.59 -0.30
CA ALA A 155 14.61 -0.64 -1.46
C ALA A 155 13.35 0.21 -1.20
N PRO A 156 12.84 0.94 -2.20
CA PRO A 156 11.61 1.73 -2.08
C PRO A 156 10.42 0.77 -1.88
N GLY A 157 10.19 0.39 -0.63
CA GLY A 157 9.00 -0.33 -0.20
C GLY A 157 7.82 0.62 -0.09
N SER A 158 6.61 0.09 -0.23
CA SER A 158 5.36 0.86 -0.07
C SER A 158 5.41 1.74 1.18
N GLU A 159 4.91 2.97 1.09
CA GLU A 159 4.87 4.02 2.13
C GLU A 159 4.14 3.64 3.44
N ARG A 160 3.76 2.38 3.61
CA ARG A 160 3.12 1.88 4.83
C ARG A 160 4.16 1.72 5.94
N PRO A 161 3.93 2.29 7.14
CA PRO A 161 4.83 2.16 8.29
C PRO A 161 4.95 0.72 8.82
N SER A 162 4.08 -0.19 8.38
CA SER A 162 4.14 -1.61 8.77
C SER A 162 5.31 -2.36 8.14
N VAL A 163 5.83 -1.93 6.99
CA VAL A 163 6.86 -2.67 6.22
C VAL A 163 8.16 -2.78 7.02
N ARG A 164 8.58 -1.68 7.67
CA ARG A 164 9.78 -1.67 8.53
C ARG A 164 9.63 -2.56 9.76
N ARG A 165 8.46 -2.54 10.40
CA ARG A 165 8.18 -3.41 11.56
C ARG A 165 8.27 -4.88 11.17
N THR A 166 7.68 -5.27 10.04
CA THR A 166 7.74 -6.64 9.54
C THR A 166 9.16 -7.09 9.23
N MET A 167 10.01 -6.23 8.63
CA MET A 167 11.43 -6.56 8.41
C MET A 167 12.21 -6.77 9.72
N VAL A 168 11.97 -5.96 10.74
CA VAL A 168 12.59 -6.13 12.07
C VAL A 168 12.15 -7.46 12.70
N PHE A 169 10.87 -7.82 12.61
CA PHE A 169 10.40 -9.13 13.10
C PHE A 169 11.07 -10.30 12.38
N SER A 170 11.20 -10.24 11.05
CA SER A 170 11.91 -11.27 10.28
C SER A 170 13.39 -11.39 10.69
N LEU A 171 14.06 -10.27 10.95
CA LEU A 171 15.45 -10.27 11.42
C LEU A 171 15.59 -10.94 12.79
N VAL A 172 14.76 -10.55 13.76
CA VAL A 172 14.79 -11.11 15.12
C VAL A 172 14.52 -12.61 15.11
N LEU A 173 13.50 -13.05 14.35
CA LEU A 173 13.17 -14.47 14.20
C LEU A 173 14.30 -15.26 13.53
N GLY A 174 14.93 -14.70 12.48
CA GLY A 174 16.06 -15.34 11.81
C GLY A 174 17.27 -15.52 12.74
N VAL A 175 17.62 -14.50 13.53
CA VAL A 175 18.71 -14.60 14.53
C VAL A 175 18.40 -15.67 15.58
N MET A 176 17.15 -15.70 16.06
CA MET A 176 16.71 -16.71 17.02
C MET A 176 16.83 -18.14 16.46
N GLN A 177 16.51 -18.34 15.18
CA GLN A 177 16.67 -19.63 14.51
C GLN A 177 18.14 -20.06 14.37
N ILE A 178 19.06 -19.12 14.08
CA ILE A 178 20.50 -19.41 14.04
C ILE A 178 20.97 -19.90 15.41
N LEU A 179 20.62 -19.18 16.48
CA LEU A 179 20.98 -19.55 17.85
C LEU A 179 20.45 -20.94 18.22
N PHE A 180 19.20 -21.23 17.87
CA PHE A 180 18.59 -22.53 18.08
C PHE A 180 19.32 -23.64 17.33
N LEU A 181 19.70 -23.42 16.06
CA LEU A 181 20.42 -24.41 15.25
C LEU A 181 21.84 -24.66 15.80
N VAL A 182 22.56 -23.62 16.21
CA VAL A 182 23.88 -23.74 16.84
C VAL A 182 23.79 -24.51 18.16
N LEU A 183 22.80 -24.20 19.01
CA LEU A 183 22.58 -24.91 20.26
C LEU A 183 22.21 -26.38 20.02
N TRP A 184 21.32 -26.65 19.06
CA TRP A 184 20.93 -28.02 18.71
C TRP A 184 22.12 -28.82 18.18
N MET A 185 22.92 -28.24 17.28
CA MET A 185 24.15 -28.86 16.78
C MET A 185 25.14 -29.10 17.92
N TYR A 186 25.31 -28.15 18.84
CA TYR A 186 26.14 -28.35 20.03
C TYR A 186 25.64 -29.54 20.86
N VAL A 187 24.35 -29.61 21.20
CA VAL A 187 23.78 -30.71 22.01
C VAL A 187 23.89 -32.07 21.32
N VAL A 188 23.67 -32.13 20.00
CA VAL A 188 23.74 -33.39 19.22
C VAL A 188 25.17 -33.86 19.01
N PHE A 189 26.09 -32.93 18.73
CA PHE A 189 27.50 -33.26 18.45
C PHE A 189 28.39 -33.28 19.69
N THR A 190 27.96 -32.75 20.85
CA THR A 190 28.66 -33.00 22.10
C THR A 190 28.49 -34.47 22.47
N PRO A 191 29.56 -35.28 22.44
CA PRO A 191 29.46 -36.66 22.87
C PRO A 191 29.02 -36.69 24.35
N PRO A 192 28.16 -37.64 24.74
CA PRO A 192 27.75 -37.79 26.14
C PRO A 192 28.94 -38.33 26.94
N ASN A 193 29.89 -37.49 27.35
CA ASN A 193 31.01 -37.93 28.18
C ASN A 193 31.54 -36.82 29.09
N TYR A 194 31.03 -36.81 30.33
CA TYR A 194 31.85 -36.74 31.56
C TYR A 194 31.07 -37.01 32.88
N ARG A 195 29.89 -37.63 32.89
CA ARG A 195 29.18 -37.89 34.17
C ARG A 195 29.72 -39.06 35.00
N ASN A 196 30.74 -39.81 34.53
CA ASN A 196 31.21 -41.05 35.19
C ASN A 196 32.73 -41.14 35.40
N THR A 197 33.46 -40.04 35.62
CA THR A 197 34.89 -40.10 36.02
C THR A 197 35.30 -38.99 36.97
N MET A 198 34.66 -38.92 38.14
CA MET A 198 35.34 -38.53 39.37
C MET A 198 34.84 -39.47 40.47
N GLY A 199 35.63 -40.50 40.74
CA GLY A 199 35.52 -41.26 41.97
C GLY A 199 36.06 -40.42 43.12
N VAL A 200 35.24 -40.26 44.15
CA VAL A 200 35.59 -40.43 45.57
C VAL A 200 34.41 -41.14 46.22
#